data_AF-A0A9E2RGI7-F1
#
_entry.id   AF-A0A9E2RGI7-F1
#
_cell.length_a   1.000
_cell.length_b   1.000
_cell.length_c   1.000
_cell.angle_alpha   90.00
_cell.angle_beta   90.00
_cell.angle_gamma   90.00
#
_symmetry.space_group_name_H-M   'P 1'
#
loop_
_entity.id
_entity.type
_entity.pdbx_description
1 polymer ?
#
loop_
_entity_poly.entity_id
_entity_poly.type
_entity_poly.pdbx_seq_one_letter_code
_entity_poly.pdbx_strand_id
1 'polypeptide(L)' 'MRQWMHVGVVVFSVVLAACSGDKPKELLETAEFEERQMNLPHARKLYEDVIRLYPNSKEAERARAHLASLTPAQ' A
#
# COMPACT_ATOMS: atom_id res chain seq x y z
N MET A 1 -37.82 -13.71 10.15
CA MET A 1 -36.65 -13.82 11.07
C MET A 1 -35.43 -14.48 10.42
N ARG A 2 -35.52 -15.67 9.82
CA ARG A 2 -34.35 -16.38 9.23
C ARG A 2 -33.62 -15.60 8.11
N GLN A 3 -34.35 -14.89 7.26
CA GLN A 3 -33.76 -14.09 6.16
C GLN A 3 -33.03 -12.83 6.64
N TRP A 4 -33.48 -12.21 7.75
CA TRP A 4 -32.84 -11.01 8.31
C TRP A 4 -31.48 -11.34 8.93
N MET A 5 -31.34 -12.57 9.42
CA MET A 5 -30.08 -13.09 9.96
C MET A 5 -29.02 -13.24 8.86
N HIS A 6 -29.41 -13.66 7.65
CA HIS A 6 -28.50 -13.74 6.51
C HIS A 6 -28.09 -12.36 5.98
N VAL A 7 -29.02 -11.40 5.96
CA VAL A 7 -28.72 -10.00 5.57
C VAL A 7 -27.73 -9.38 6.55
N GLY A 8 -27.91 -9.59 7.86
CA GLY A 8 -26.98 -9.10 8.88
C GLY A 8 -25.56 -9.67 8.73
N VAL A 9 -25.43 -10.96 8.43
CA VAL A 9 -24.13 -11.63 8.23
C VAL A 9 -23.42 -11.15 6.96
N VAL A 10 -24.15 -10.93 5.87
CA VAL A 10 -23.58 -10.42 4.61
C VAL A 10 -23.08 -8.98 4.77
N VAL A 11 -23.87 -8.11 5.40
CA VAL A 11 -23.46 -6.71 5.65
C VAL A 11 -22.23 -6.62 6.55
N PHE A 12 -22.16 -7.44 7.60
CA PHE A 12 -20.99 -7.50 8.48
C PHE A 12 -19.72 -7.95 7.76
N SER A 13 -19.84 -8.90 6.83
CA SER A 13 -18.71 -9.42 6.05
C SER A 13 -18.14 -8.40 5.06
N VAL A 14 -19.00 -7.55 4.48
CA VAL A 14 -18.58 -6.49 3.54
C VAL A 14 -17.82 -5.36 4.24
N VAL A 15 -18.21 -5.00 5.47
CA VAL A 15 -17.52 -3.97 6.26
C VAL A 15 -16.09 -4.38 6.60
N LEU A 16 -15.84 -5.66 6.89
CA LEU A 16 -14.49 -6.16 7.21
C LEU A 16 -13.53 -6.15 6.01
N ALA A 17 -14.05 -6.27 4.77
CA ALA A 17 -13.22 -6.20 3.57
C ALA A 17 -12.74 -4.77 3.27
N ALA A 18 -13.48 -3.74 3.71
CA ALA A 18 -13.16 -2.33 3.46
C ALA A 18 -11.94 -1.82 4.25
N CYS A 19 -11.52 -2.49 5.33
CA CYS A 19 -10.33 -2.12 6.11
C CYS A 19 -8.98 -2.46 5.41
N SER A 20 -9.00 -2.93 4.16
CA SER A 20 -7.79 -3.32 3.41
C SER A 20 -7.52 -2.50 2.15
N GLY A 21 -8.36 -1.50 1.85
CA GLY A 21 -8.29 -0.73 0.61
C GLY A 21 -7.08 0.21 0.49
N ASP A 22 -6.55 0.70 1.62
CA ASP A 22 -5.51 1.73 1.63
C ASP A 22 -4.08 1.18 1.84
N LYS A 23 -3.90 -0.15 1.83
CA LYS A 23 -2.59 -0.78 2.06
C LYS A 23 -1.45 -0.30 1.13
N PRO A 24 -1.63 -0.15 -0.20
CA PRO A 24 -0.55 0.38 -1.05
C PRO A 24 -0.19 1.82 -0.67
N LYS A 25 -1.18 2.61 -0.25
CA LYS A 25 -1.00 4.01 0.14
C LYS A 25 -0.24 4.11 1.45
N GLU A 26 -0.62 3.36 2.48
CA GLU A 26 0.09 3.32 3.77
C GLU A 26 1.56 2.91 3.61
N LEU A 27 1.81 1.90 2.76
CA LEU A 27 3.16 1.40 2.50
C LEU A 27 4.02 2.45 1.77
N LEU A 28 3.44 3.16 0.79
CA LEU A 28 4.10 4.26 0.10
C LEU A 28 4.41 5.42 1.05
N GLU A 29 3.44 5.84 1.87
CA GLU A 29 3.62 6.93 2.83
C GLU A 29 4.70 6.61 3.87
N THR A 30 4.81 5.34 4.27
CA THR A 30 5.89 4.86 5.14
C THR A 30 7.25 4.93 4.42
N ALA A 31 7.32 4.53 3.15
CA ALA A 31 8.55 4.63 2.36
C ALA A 31 9.03 6.09 2.25
N GLU A 32 8.12 7.02 1.93
CA GLU A 32 8.41 8.46 1.83
C GLU A 32 8.80 9.06 3.20
N PHE A 33 8.22 8.56 4.29
CA PHE A 33 8.61 8.96 5.65
C PHE A 33 10.05 8.54 5.96
N GLU A 34 10.39 7.28 5.72
CA GLU A 34 11.74 6.74 5.94
C GLU A 34 12.79 7.43 5.07
N GLU A 35 12.42 7.78 3.83
CA GLU A 35 13.27 8.59 2.94
C GLU A 35 13.58 9.95 3.56
N ARG A 36 12.56 10.67 4.06
CA ARG A 36 12.75 11.95 4.76
C ARG A 36 13.57 11.83 6.04
N GLN A 37 13.59 10.65 6.67
CA GLN A 37 14.43 10.34 7.84
C GLN A 37 15.84 9.87 7.46
N MET A 38 16.23 9.95 6.18
CA MET A 38 17.51 9.47 5.66
C MET A 38 17.74 7.96 5.85
N ASN A 39 16.69 7.19 6.14
CA ASN A 39 16.73 5.74 6.20
C ASN A 39 16.53 5.14 4.80
N LEU A 40 17.42 5.53 3.88
CA LEU A 40 17.33 5.20 2.45
C LEU A 40 17.27 3.68 2.17
N PRO A 41 18.01 2.80 2.89
CA PRO A 41 17.89 1.36 2.68
C PRO A 41 16.49 0.84 2.98
N HIS A 42 15.84 1.32 4.05
CA HIS A 42 14.48 0.89 4.38
C HIS A 42 13.45 1.49 3.42
N ALA A 43 13.59 2.78 3.07
CA ALA A 43 12.74 3.44 2.08
C ALA A 43 12.75 2.69 0.74
N ARG A 44 13.93 2.32 0.23
CA ARG A 44 14.05 1.52 -1.02
C ARG A 44 13.30 0.21 -0.92
N LYS A 45 13.48 -0.54 0.17
CA LYS A 45 12.80 -1.82 0.38
C LYS A 45 11.28 -1.64 0.38
N LEU A 46 10.76 -0.61 1.03
CA LEU A 46 9.33 -0.32 1.07
C LEU A 46 8.78 0.05 -0.31
N TYR A 47 9.51 0.88 -1.09
CA TYR A 47 9.12 1.16 -2.48
C TYR A 47 9.11 -0.10 -3.36
N GLU A 48 10.13 -0.96 -3.22
CA GLU A 48 10.18 -2.26 -3.91
C GLU A 48 8.98 -3.15 -3.52
N ASP A 49 8.59 -3.15 -2.23
CA ASP A 49 7.42 -3.89 -1.75
C ASP A 49 6.09 -3.32 -2.28
N VAL A 50 5.94 -2.00 -2.41
CA VAL A 50 4.75 -1.39 -3.06
C VAL A 50 4.63 -1.90 -4.51
N ILE A 51 5.74 -1.86 -5.27
CA ILE A 51 5.76 -2.30 -6.68
C ILE A 51 5.46 -3.80 -6.80
N ARG A 52 6.02 -4.62 -5.91
CA ARG A 52 5.89 -6.07 -5.94
C ARG A 52 4.47 -6.52 -5.55
N LEU A 53 3.89 -5.92 -4.53
CA LEU A 53 2.58 -6.32 -3.99
C LEU A 53 1.42 -5.69 -4.75
N TYR A 54 1.61 -4.49 -5.30
CA TYR A 54 0.55 -3.70 -5.95
C TYR A 54 0.98 -3.15 -7.31
N PRO A 55 1.48 -3.98 -8.25
CA PRO A 55 2.19 -3.53 -9.45
C PRO A 55 1.40 -2.61 -10.39
N ASN A 56 0.07 -2.67 -10.35
CA ASN A 56 -0.84 -1.89 -11.20
C ASN A 56 -1.48 -0.69 -10.48
N SER A 57 -1.04 -0.37 -9.25
CA SER A 57 -1.59 0.76 -8.49
C SER A 57 -0.88 2.07 -8.82
N LYS A 58 -1.53 3.20 -8.53
CA LYS A 58 -0.93 4.53 -8.68
C LYS A 58 0.25 4.73 -7.73
N GLU A 59 0.25 4.04 -6.60
CA GLU A 59 1.32 4.03 -5.62
C GLU A 59 2.56 3.31 -6.14
N ALA A 60 2.39 2.21 -6.89
CA ALA A 60 3.52 1.54 -7.55
C ALA A 60 4.17 2.43 -8.62
N GLU A 61 3.39 3.18 -9.40
CA GLU A 61 3.92 4.19 -10.33
C GLU A 61 4.78 5.24 -9.60
N ARG A 62 4.27 5.79 -8.48
CA ARG A 62 5.04 6.73 -7.65
C ARG A 62 6.29 6.10 -7.06
N ALA A 63 6.19 4.89 -6.51
CA ALA A 63 7.33 4.16 -5.93
C ALA A 63 8.46 3.94 -6.94
N ARG A 64 8.14 3.64 -8.22
CA ARG A 64 9.13 3.54 -9.30
C ARG A 64 9.87 4.87 -9.51
N ALA A 65 9.15 5.98 -9.51
CA ALA A 65 9.73 7.30 -9.68
C ALA A 65 10.70 7.65 -8.53
N HIS A 66 10.32 7.37 -7.28
CA HIS A 66 11.20 7.57 -6.12
C HIS A 66 12.44 6.66 -6.16
N LEU A 67 12.30 5.38 -6.51
CA LEU A 67 13.46 4.49 -6.66
C LEU A 67 14.43 4.96 -7.74
N ALA A 68 13.92 5.52 -8.84
CA ALA A 68 14.75 6.09 -9.90
C ALA A 68 15.55 7.30 -9.42
N SER A 69 15.01 8.14 -8.53
CA SER A 69 15.74 9.28 -7.95
C SER A 69 16.74 8.88 -6.87
N LEU A 70 16.51 7.77 -6.17
CA LEU A 70 17.41 7.26 -5.12
C LEU A 70 18.59 6.45 -5.67
N THR A 71 18.49 5.96 -6.90
CA THR A 71 19.58 5.22 -7.55
C THR A 71 20.46 6.25 -8.26
N PRO A 72 21.77 6.39 -7.91
CA PRO A 72 22.64 7.29 -8.64
C PRO A 72 22.61 6.94 -10.13
N ALA A 73 22.51 7.96 -10.99
CA ALA A 73 22.79 7.78 -12.40
C ALA A 73 24.22 7.24 -12.49
N GLN A 74 24.37 6.00 -12.96
CA GLN A 74 25.67 5.40 -13.24
C GLN A 74 26.38 6.19 -14.33
#